data_AF-A0A1Z8KW98-F1
#
_entry.id   AF-A0A1Z8KW98-F1
#
_cell.length_a   1.000
_cell.length_b   1.000
_cell.length_c   1.000
_cell.angle_alpha   90.00
_cell.angle_beta   90.00
_cell.angle_gamma   90.00
#
_symmetry.space_group_name_H-M   'P 1'
#
loop_
_entity.id
_entity.type
_entity.pdbx_description
1 polymer ?
#
loop_
_entity_poly.entity_id
_entity_poly.type
_entity_poly.pdbx_seq_one_letter_code
_entity_poly.pdbx_strand_id
1 'polypeptide(L)'
;MQDFLTRLDCQSLKAISFDLDDTLHAYRNAASAAMDAVYVYIAEEYGRSPESLHSAYADILANAQSLHFTEDKPAREYRRSRFDALLQHFSIVGLHDTENCLDIYQDALDANMTPLPGAKEALVAANDAGLTTLVVTEGPTDAQQHALELLGMAPLVTHLKTSSQTGLCKEGGLYQHVASELKIPGSQILHVGDNPERDGRAAKKAGWHALIVGKDDNRYGLPHIAELSELTEWLNKNPAPAAMRRGI
;
A
#
# COMPACT_ATOMS: atom_id res chain seq x y z
N MET A 1 -2.26 -14.61 18.64
CA MET A 1 -2.57 -13.19 18.88
C MET A 1 -1.89 -12.67 20.16
N GLN A 2 -2.40 -13.02 21.35
CA GLN A 2 -1.93 -12.61 22.69
C GLN A 2 -0.50 -13.02 23.09
N ASP A 3 0.22 -13.73 22.22
CA ASP A 3 1.52 -14.29 22.55
C ASP A 3 2.66 -13.54 21.83
N PHE A 4 2.41 -12.93 20.66
CA PHE A 4 3.46 -12.21 19.93
C PHE A 4 3.62 -10.78 20.43
N LEU A 5 2.56 -9.97 20.42
CA LEU A 5 2.62 -8.59 20.91
C LEU A 5 2.96 -8.52 22.40
N THR A 6 2.66 -9.57 23.16
CA THR A 6 3.02 -9.68 24.58
C THR A 6 4.48 -10.09 24.79
N ARG A 7 5.13 -10.68 23.78
CA ARG A 7 6.57 -11.02 23.78
C ARG A 7 7.44 -9.96 23.10
N LEU A 8 6.87 -9.21 22.16
CA LEU A 8 7.57 -8.11 21.51
C LEU A 8 7.63 -6.92 22.49
N ASP A 9 8.84 -6.55 22.87
CA ASP A 9 9.05 -5.37 23.69
C ASP A 9 9.03 -4.12 22.79
N CYS A 10 7.97 -3.30 22.91
CA CYS A 10 7.85 -2.04 22.18
C CYS A 10 9.05 -1.12 22.44
N GLN A 11 9.67 -1.17 23.63
CA GLN A 11 10.82 -0.35 23.98
C GLN A 11 12.09 -0.71 23.19
N SER A 12 12.13 -1.90 22.58
CA SER A 12 13.22 -2.33 21.71
C SER A 12 13.09 -1.84 20.26
N LEU A 13 11.91 -1.34 19.88
CA LEU A 13 11.64 -0.82 18.55
C LEU A 13 12.06 0.65 18.43
N LYS A 14 12.52 1.02 17.24
CA LYS A 14 12.78 2.41 16.85
C LYS A 14 11.85 2.92 15.77
N ALA A 15 11.29 1.98 14.99
CA ALA A 15 10.39 2.31 13.90
C ALA A 15 9.26 1.29 13.81
N ILE A 16 8.14 1.77 13.29
CA ILE A 16 7.05 0.94 12.80
C ILE A 16 6.77 1.32 11.37
N SER A 17 6.56 0.31 10.54
CA SER A 17 6.31 0.42 9.12
C SER A 17 4.97 -0.17 8.80
N PHE A 18 4.23 0.50 7.94
CA PHE A 18 2.97 0.03 7.41
C PHE A 18 3.10 -0.20 5.92
N ASP A 19 2.47 -1.26 5.42
CA ASP A 19 2.02 -1.29 4.04
C ASP A 19 0.91 -0.23 3.83
N LEU A 20 0.65 0.17 2.57
CA LEU A 20 -0.37 1.18 2.26
C LEU A 20 -1.66 0.54 1.74
N ASP A 21 -1.59 -0.02 0.53
CA ASP A 21 -2.74 -0.49 -0.23
C ASP A 21 -3.39 -1.72 0.44
N ASP A 22 -4.63 -1.57 0.88
CA ASP A 22 -5.42 -2.57 1.63
C ASP A 22 -4.91 -2.87 3.04
N THR A 23 -3.99 -2.05 3.54
CA THR A 23 -3.56 -2.03 4.95
C THR A 23 -4.02 -0.76 5.66
N LEU A 24 -3.69 0.41 5.12
CA LEU A 24 -4.12 1.71 5.68
C LEU A 24 -5.34 2.29 4.95
N HIS A 25 -5.60 1.89 3.71
CA HIS A 25 -6.75 2.35 2.91
C HIS A 25 -7.25 1.27 1.97
N ALA A 26 -8.52 1.33 1.58
CA ALA A 26 -9.19 0.28 0.80
C ALA A 26 -8.91 0.41 -0.73
N TYR A 27 -7.64 0.28 -1.14
CA TYR A 27 -7.23 0.47 -2.53
C TYR A 27 -7.98 -0.41 -3.52
N ARG A 28 -8.13 -1.72 -3.25
CA ARG A 28 -8.84 -2.64 -4.16
C ARG A 28 -10.26 -2.19 -4.44
N ASN A 29 -10.96 -1.68 -3.43
CA ASN A 29 -12.33 -1.19 -3.59
C ASN A 29 -12.36 0.07 -4.46
N ALA A 30 -11.48 1.03 -4.19
CA ALA A 30 -11.39 2.26 -4.97
C ALA A 30 -10.98 1.99 -6.43
N ALA A 31 -10.01 1.11 -6.65
CA ALA A 31 -9.54 0.72 -7.98
C ALA A 31 -10.60 -0.05 -8.78
N SER A 32 -11.39 -0.91 -8.11
CA SER A 32 -12.53 -1.59 -8.74
C SER A 32 -13.59 -0.58 -9.20
N ALA A 33 -14.00 0.35 -8.33
CA ALA A 33 -14.97 1.38 -8.68
C ALA A 33 -14.47 2.29 -9.82
N ALA A 34 -13.16 2.60 -9.83
CA ALA A 34 -12.54 3.36 -10.90
C ALA A 34 -12.56 2.63 -12.25
N MET A 35 -12.30 1.32 -12.26
CA MET A 35 -12.43 0.52 -13.47
C MET A 35 -13.88 0.41 -13.94
N ASP A 36 -14.83 0.25 -13.03
CA ASP A 36 -16.26 0.20 -13.38
C ASP A 36 -16.71 1.49 -14.07
N ALA A 37 -16.24 2.65 -13.60
CA ALA A 37 -16.50 3.94 -14.26
C ALA A 37 -15.95 4.00 -15.69
N VAL A 38 -14.73 3.48 -15.91
CA VAL A 38 -14.14 3.37 -17.26
C VAL A 38 -14.94 2.42 -18.14
N TYR A 39 -15.42 1.30 -17.60
CA TYR A 39 -16.24 0.36 -18.36
C TYR A 39 -17.58 0.97 -18.77
N VAL A 40 -18.24 1.71 -17.88
CA VAL A 40 -19.48 2.44 -18.19
C VAL A 40 -19.24 3.41 -19.35
N TYR A 41 -18.16 4.22 -19.28
CA TYR A 41 -17.81 5.14 -20.35
C TYR A 41 -17.63 4.45 -21.71
N ILE A 42 -16.82 3.39 -21.77
CA ILE A 42 -16.57 2.67 -23.03
C ILE A 42 -17.86 1.97 -23.52
N ALA A 43 -18.68 1.46 -22.61
CA ALA A 43 -19.94 0.80 -22.96
C ALA A 43 -20.94 1.79 -23.58
N GLU A 44 -21.09 2.98 -23.00
CA GLU A 44 -22.02 4.02 -23.46
C GLU A 44 -21.57 4.64 -24.79
N GLU A 45 -20.28 4.98 -24.93
CA GLU A 45 -19.78 5.63 -26.15
C GLU A 45 -19.61 4.66 -27.32
N TYR A 46 -19.21 3.41 -27.06
CA TYR A 46 -18.80 2.47 -28.10
C TYR A 46 -19.66 1.20 -28.20
N GLY A 47 -20.74 1.09 -27.42
CA GLY A 47 -21.67 -0.03 -27.48
C GLY A 47 -21.02 -1.38 -27.12
N ARG A 48 -20.10 -1.38 -26.16
CA ARG A 48 -19.43 -2.59 -25.65
C ARG A 48 -20.11 -3.10 -24.38
N SER A 49 -20.10 -4.41 -24.17
CA SER A 49 -20.65 -4.97 -22.93
C SER A 49 -19.63 -4.85 -21.79
N PRO A 50 -20.03 -4.47 -20.56
CA PRO A 50 -19.14 -4.41 -19.41
C PRO A 50 -18.39 -5.73 -19.15
N GLU A 51 -19.04 -6.88 -19.37
CA GLU A 51 -18.43 -8.20 -19.17
C GLU A 51 -17.28 -8.45 -20.14
N SER A 52 -17.43 -8.03 -21.41
CA SER A 52 -16.38 -8.15 -22.42
C SER A 52 -15.18 -7.26 -22.09
N LEU A 53 -15.43 -6.02 -21.62
CA LEU A 53 -14.40 -5.09 -21.21
C LEU A 53 -13.61 -5.62 -20.01
N HIS A 54 -14.33 -6.13 -19.01
CA HIS A 54 -13.73 -6.73 -17.82
C HIS A 54 -12.86 -7.94 -18.17
N SER A 55 -13.36 -8.85 -19.03
CA SER A 55 -12.57 -10.02 -19.47
C SER A 55 -11.30 -9.60 -20.21
N ALA A 56 -11.40 -8.67 -21.16
CA ALA A 56 -10.24 -8.21 -21.92
C ALA A 56 -9.21 -7.50 -21.02
N TYR A 57 -9.67 -6.68 -20.06
CA TYR A 57 -8.79 -6.00 -19.12
C TYR A 57 -8.09 -6.98 -18.17
N ALA A 58 -8.77 -8.03 -17.71
CA ALA A 58 -8.17 -9.09 -16.90
C ALA A 58 -7.01 -9.78 -17.65
N ASP A 59 -7.19 -10.08 -18.95
CA ASP A 59 -6.13 -10.65 -19.79
C ASP A 59 -4.96 -9.67 -19.96
N ILE A 60 -5.22 -8.38 -20.13
CA ILE A 60 -4.18 -7.34 -20.22
C ILE A 60 -3.37 -7.27 -18.92
N LEU A 61 -4.03 -7.32 -17.76
CA LEU A 61 -3.35 -7.33 -16.47
C LEU A 61 -2.50 -8.58 -16.26
N ALA A 62 -3.02 -9.76 -16.62
CA ALA A 62 -2.29 -11.02 -16.49
C ALA A 62 -1.01 -11.06 -17.34
N ASN A 63 -1.00 -10.37 -18.48
CA ASN A 63 0.14 -10.29 -19.39
C ASN A 63 1.07 -9.08 -19.12
N ALA A 64 0.75 -8.21 -18.16
CA ALA A 64 1.57 -7.06 -17.83
C ALA A 64 2.83 -7.49 -17.05
N GLN A 65 4.01 -7.12 -17.55
CA GLN A 65 5.29 -7.55 -16.99
C GLN A 65 5.66 -6.87 -15.65
N SER A 66 5.00 -5.77 -15.28
CA SER A 66 5.44 -4.86 -14.22
C SER A 66 4.56 -4.88 -12.95
N LEU A 67 4.23 -6.06 -12.42
CA LEU A 67 3.35 -6.17 -11.23
C LEU A 67 3.95 -5.56 -9.94
N HIS A 68 5.27 -5.42 -9.88
CA HIS A 68 5.98 -4.90 -8.71
C HIS A 68 6.36 -3.41 -8.82
N PHE A 69 6.03 -2.76 -9.94
CA PHE A 69 6.25 -1.32 -10.17
C PHE A 69 7.68 -0.84 -9.86
N THR A 70 8.70 -1.61 -10.22
CA THR A 70 10.12 -1.29 -9.97
C THR A 70 10.72 -0.31 -10.98
N GLU A 71 9.96 0.10 -11.99
CA GLU A 71 10.37 1.20 -12.86
C GLU A 71 9.92 2.52 -12.22
N ASP A 72 10.79 3.54 -12.28
CA ASP A 72 10.50 4.91 -11.86
C ASP A 72 9.59 5.59 -12.89
N LYS A 73 8.33 5.13 -12.90
CA LYS A 73 7.30 5.48 -13.88
C LYS A 73 6.03 5.91 -13.14
N PRO A 74 5.40 7.04 -13.50
CA PRO A 74 4.17 7.50 -12.86
C PRO A 74 2.98 6.53 -13.01
N ALA A 75 2.07 6.53 -12.04
CA ALA A 75 0.89 5.65 -12.07
C ALA A 75 -0.02 5.88 -13.29
N ARG A 76 -0.16 7.13 -13.72
CA ARG A 76 -0.94 7.48 -14.92
C ARG A 76 -0.40 6.79 -16.16
N GLU A 77 0.91 6.60 -16.22
CA GLU A 77 1.63 6.07 -17.36
C GLU A 77 1.54 4.53 -17.46
N TYR A 78 1.52 3.82 -16.33
CA TYR A 78 1.14 2.41 -16.29
C TYR A 78 -0.33 2.19 -16.68
N ARG A 79 -1.23 3.08 -16.24
CA ARG A 79 -2.65 3.03 -16.64
C ARG A 79 -2.82 3.29 -18.14
N ARG A 80 -2.09 4.26 -18.69
CA ARG A 80 -2.13 4.61 -20.11
C ARG A 80 -1.86 3.39 -20.99
N SER A 81 -0.75 2.70 -20.75
CA SER A 81 -0.41 1.50 -21.53
C SER A 81 -1.49 0.42 -21.47
N ARG A 82 -2.18 0.27 -20.33
CA ARG A 82 -3.26 -0.70 -20.16
C ARG A 82 -4.55 -0.26 -20.87
N PHE A 83 -4.90 1.02 -20.80
CA PHE A 83 -6.06 1.57 -21.49
C PHE A 83 -5.87 1.62 -23.01
N ASP A 84 -4.67 1.96 -23.49
CA ASP A 84 -4.33 1.87 -24.91
C ASP A 84 -4.51 0.42 -25.42
N ALA A 85 -4.01 -0.56 -24.67
CA ALA A 85 -4.19 -1.98 -25.02
C ALA A 85 -5.67 -2.40 -25.01
N LEU A 86 -6.46 -1.93 -24.04
CA LEU A 86 -7.88 -2.22 -23.94
C LEU A 86 -8.66 -1.62 -25.13
N LEU A 87 -8.44 -0.34 -25.44
CA LEU A 87 -9.09 0.34 -26.56
C LEU A 87 -8.68 -0.29 -27.89
N GLN A 88 -7.41 -0.63 -28.05
CA GLN A 88 -6.90 -1.34 -29.23
C GLN A 88 -7.55 -2.72 -29.39
N HIS A 89 -7.73 -3.47 -28.30
CA HIS A 89 -8.40 -4.79 -28.32
C HIS A 89 -9.80 -4.70 -28.94
N PHE A 90 -10.53 -3.61 -28.70
CA PHE A 90 -11.86 -3.36 -29.26
C PHE A 90 -11.88 -2.54 -30.55
N SER A 91 -10.70 -2.29 -31.15
CA SER A 91 -10.54 -1.45 -32.35
C SER A 91 -11.11 -0.04 -32.20
N ILE A 92 -11.03 0.51 -30.99
CA ILE A 92 -11.43 1.89 -30.68
C ILE A 92 -10.24 2.81 -30.98
N VAL A 93 -10.46 3.85 -31.78
CA VAL A 93 -9.41 4.74 -32.33
C VAL A 93 -9.73 6.23 -32.17
N GLY A 94 -10.48 6.60 -31.13
CA GLY A 94 -10.75 8.01 -30.86
C GLY A 94 -9.49 8.75 -30.37
N LEU A 95 -9.35 10.00 -30.80
CA LEU A 95 -8.16 10.83 -30.56
C LEU A 95 -7.90 11.13 -29.08
N HIS A 96 -8.91 11.00 -28.21
CA HIS A 96 -8.84 11.37 -26.79
C HIS A 96 -9.31 10.28 -25.83
N ASP A 97 -9.64 9.08 -26.31
CA ASP A 97 -10.30 8.06 -25.46
C ASP A 97 -9.41 7.60 -24.32
N THR A 98 -8.10 7.45 -24.57
CA THR A 98 -7.14 7.10 -23.53
C THR A 98 -7.09 8.17 -22.44
N GLU A 99 -7.08 9.47 -22.80
CA GLU A 99 -7.08 10.53 -21.79
C GLU A 99 -8.38 10.55 -21.00
N ASN A 100 -9.53 10.41 -21.68
CA ASN A 100 -10.83 10.33 -21.02
C ASN A 100 -10.87 9.15 -20.02
N CYS A 101 -10.40 7.96 -20.41
CA CYS A 101 -10.33 6.81 -19.51
C CYS A 101 -9.40 7.08 -18.32
N LEU A 102 -8.27 7.75 -18.54
CA LEU A 102 -7.33 8.10 -17.46
C LEU A 102 -7.93 9.08 -16.46
N ASP A 103 -8.64 10.10 -16.95
CA ASP A 103 -9.27 11.13 -16.12
C ASP A 103 -10.46 10.55 -15.36
N ILE A 104 -11.34 9.81 -16.04
CA ILE A 104 -12.48 9.11 -15.41
C ILE A 104 -11.99 8.16 -14.32
N TYR A 105 -10.94 7.37 -14.60
CA TYR A 105 -10.37 6.49 -13.60
C TYR A 105 -9.83 7.28 -12.40
N GLN A 106 -9.07 8.36 -12.64
CA GLN A 106 -8.47 9.13 -11.56
C GLN A 106 -9.53 9.77 -10.66
N ASP A 107 -10.54 10.41 -11.25
CA ASP A 107 -11.64 11.03 -10.52
C ASP A 107 -12.42 10.01 -9.69
N ALA A 108 -12.73 8.85 -10.28
CA ALA A 108 -13.43 7.78 -9.59
C ALA A 108 -12.57 7.12 -8.51
N LEU A 109 -11.26 6.96 -8.73
CA LEU A 109 -10.33 6.44 -7.72
C LEU A 109 -10.32 7.37 -6.50
N ASP A 110 -10.15 8.67 -6.71
CA ASP A 110 -10.08 9.67 -5.64
C ASP A 110 -11.41 9.76 -4.88
N ALA A 111 -12.54 9.72 -5.59
CA ALA A 111 -13.87 9.76 -4.97
C ALA A 111 -14.18 8.54 -4.10
N ASN A 112 -13.53 7.40 -4.34
CA ASN A 112 -13.77 6.15 -3.62
C ASN A 112 -12.63 5.77 -2.66
N MET A 113 -11.57 6.58 -2.59
CA MET A 113 -10.44 6.33 -1.71
C MET A 113 -10.83 6.59 -0.25
N THR A 114 -10.73 5.56 0.59
CA THR A 114 -11.16 5.62 1.99
C THR A 114 -10.16 4.94 2.91
N PRO A 115 -9.85 5.53 4.08
CA PRO A 115 -8.97 4.89 5.04
C PRO A 115 -9.65 3.66 5.63
N LEU A 116 -8.87 2.62 5.94
CA LEU A 116 -9.38 1.45 6.65
C LEU A 116 -9.61 1.79 8.14
N PRO A 117 -10.54 1.10 8.82
CA PRO A 117 -10.83 1.34 10.24
C PRO A 117 -9.55 1.24 11.11
N GLY A 118 -9.30 2.26 11.92
CA GLY A 118 -8.14 2.31 12.82
C GLY A 118 -6.82 2.73 12.16
N ALA A 119 -6.78 3.00 10.85
CA ALA A 119 -5.55 3.34 10.14
C ALA A 119 -4.90 4.64 10.66
N LYS A 120 -5.69 5.70 10.79
CA LYS A 120 -5.19 6.99 11.29
C LYS A 120 -4.80 6.89 12.75
N GLU A 121 -5.61 6.21 13.55
CA GLU A 121 -5.39 5.99 14.97
C GLU A 121 -4.10 5.20 15.22
N ALA A 122 -3.79 4.19 14.41
CA ALA A 122 -2.56 3.42 14.50
C ALA A 122 -1.33 4.26 14.17
N LEU A 123 -1.40 5.10 13.13
CA LEU A 123 -0.32 6.03 12.78
C LEU A 123 -0.09 7.08 13.88
N VAL A 124 -1.17 7.62 14.47
CA VAL A 124 -1.07 8.55 15.61
C VAL A 124 -0.46 7.86 16.82
N ALA A 125 -0.95 6.67 17.20
CA ALA A 125 -0.43 5.93 18.34
C ALA A 125 1.04 5.53 18.16
N ALA A 126 1.48 5.24 16.94
CA ALA A 126 2.88 4.99 16.62
C ALA A 126 3.77 6.21 16.89
N ASN A 127 3.33 7.38 16.43
CA ASN A 127 4.02 8.66 16.67
C ASN A 127 4.02 9.03 18.16
N ASP A 128 2.90 8.85 18.86
CA ASP A 128 2.77 9.12 20.31
C ASP A 128 3.62 8.16 21.15
N ALA A 129 3.81 6.93 20.68
CA ALA A 129 4.77 5.99 21.24
C ALA A 129 6.24 6.35 20.95
N GLY A 130 6.51 7.43 20.19
CA GLY A 130 7.86 7.91 19.90
C GLY A 130 8.60 7.09 18.82
N LEU A 131 7.88 6.29 18.04
CA LEU A 131 8.44 5.50 16.94
C LEU A 131 8.57 6.35 15.67
N THR A 132 9.60 6.08 14.87
CA THR A 132 9.63 6.58 13.49
C THR A 132 8.59 5.83 12.67
N THR A 133 7.61 6.55 12.12
CA THR A 133 6.51 5.94 11.35
C THR A 133 6.86 5.91 9.86
N LEU A 134 6.83 4.73 9.27
CA LEU A 134 7.22 4.47 7.88
C LEU A 134 6.02 3.93 7.10
N VAL A 135 5.96 4.23 5.81
CA VAL A 135 5.18 3.47 4.85
C VAL A 135 6.13 2.78 3.88
N VAL A 136 6.07 1.45 3.80
CA VAL A 136 6.84 0.63 2.85
C VAL A 136 5.85 -0.13 1.99
N THR A 137 5.70 0.30 0.75
CA THR A 137 4.66 -0.14 -0.19
C THR A 137 5.28 -0.45 -1.55
N GLU A 138 4.61 -1.24 -2.39
CA GLU A 138 5.02 -1.40 -3.79
C GLU A 138 4.02 -0.68 -4.67
N GLY A 139 4.54 0.11 -5.61
CA GLY A 139 3.70 0.95 -6.45
C GLY A 139 4.43 2.21 -6.91
N PRO A 140 3.83 2.94 -7.86
CA PRO A 140 4.34 4.24 -8.30
C PRO A 140 4.31 5.27 -7.16
N THR A 141 5.41 5.99 -6.98
CA THR A 141 5.58 6.92 -5.84
C THR A 141 4.54 8.04 -5.83
N ASP A 142 4.18 8.56 -7.01
CA ASP A 142 3.18 9.62 -7.17
C ASP A 142 1.81 9.23 -6.62
N ALA A 143 1.35 8.01 -6.93
CA ALA A 143 0.06 7.52 -6.46
C ALA A 143 0.04 7.26 -4.95
N GLN A 144 1.12 6.72 -4.40
CA GLN A 144 1.20 6.41 -2.97
C GLN A 144 1.29 7.71 -2.14
N GLN A 145 2.03 8.71 -2.62
CA GLN A 145 2.07 10.05 -2.02
C GLN A 145 0.69 10.73 -2.07
N HIS A 146 0.04 10.72 -3.24
CA HIS A 146 -1.30 11.29 -3.42
C HIS A 146 -2.33 10.65 -2.48
N ALA A 147 -2.31 9.33 -2.32
CA ALA A 147 -3.20 8.63 -1.40
C ALA A 147 -3.01 9.09 0.06
N LEU A 148 -1.75 9.22 0.51
CA LEU A 148 -1.46 9.73 1.86
C LEU A 148 -1.95 11.18 2.05
N GLU A 149 -1.81 12.03 1.03
CA GLU A 149 -2.26 13.42 1.07
C GLU A 149 -3.78 13.53 1.08
N LEU A 150 -4.46 12.89 0.13
CA LEU A 150 -5.91 12.88 0.00
C LEU A 150 -6.60 12.38 1.26
N LEU A 151 -6.02 11.35 1.89
CA LEU A 151 -6.56 10.75 3.11
C LEU A 151 -6.14 11.50 4.38
N GLY A 152 -5.30 12.54 4.29
CA GLY A 152 -4.82 13.31 5.44
C GLY A 152 -3.90 12.51 6.37
N MET A 153 -3.20 11.51 5.83
CA MET A 153 -2.23 10.66 6.56
C MET A 153 -0.78 11.10 6.34
N ALA A 154 -0.50 11.88 5.30
CA ALA A 154 0.86 12.34 4.98
C ALA A 154 1.62 12.97 6.17
N PRO A 155 1.01 13.84 7.01
CA PRO A 155 1.71 14.42 8.16
C PRO A 155 2.09 13.41 9.26
N LEU A 156 1.48 12.22 9.24
CA LEU A 156 1.71 11.16 10.24
C LEU A 156 2.83 10.20 9.82
N VAL A 157 3.29 10.27 8.57
CA VAL A 157 4.28 9.38 7.99
C VAL A 157 5.61 10.10 7.88
N THR A 158 6.65 9.61 8.57
CA THR A 158 7.99 10.20 8.53
C THR A 158 8.69 9.90 7.21
N HIS A 159 8.56 8.68 6.70
CA HIS A 159 9.14 8.29 5.42
C HIS A 159 8.19 7.40 4.61
N LEU A 160 7.94 7.77 3.36
CA LEU A 160 7.36 6.91 2.34
C LEU A 160 8.49 6.23 1.56
N LYS A 161 8.39 4.91 1.38
CA LYS A 161 9.33 4.07 0.63
C LYS A 161 8.56 3.18 -0.31
N THR A 162 8.81 3.37 -1.61
CA THR A 162 8.11 2.64 -2.67
C THR A 162 9.07 1.75 -3.46
N SER A 163 8.53 0.71 -4.10
CA SER A 163 9.30 -0.08 -5.05
C SER A 163 9.74 0.73 -6.26
N SER A 164 8.94 1.69 -6.71
CA SER A 164 9.24 2.56 -7.86
C SER A 164 10.44 3.48 -7.57
N GLN A 165 10.52 4.06 -6.36
CA GLN A 165 11.64 4.91 -5.96
C GLN A 165 12.97 4.14 -5.85
N THR A 166 12.90 2.88 -5.42
CA THR A 166 14.10 2.08 -5.08
C THR A 166 14.52 1.12 -6.17
N GLY A 167 13.64 0.82 -7.12
CA GLY A 167 13.80 -0.27 -8.09
C GLY A 167 13.70 -1.67 -7.48
N LEU A 168 13.24 -1.80 -6.23
CA LEU A 168 13.24 -3.05 -5.49
C LEU A 168 11.83 -3.40 -5.00
N CYS A 169 11.40 -4.63 -5.19
CA CYS A 169 10.21 -5.17 -4.54
C CYS A 169 10.52 -5.64 -3.10
N LYS A 170 9.50 -5.80 -2.27
CA LYS A 170 9.53 -6.34 -0.89
C LYS A 170 10.26 -7.67 -0.84
N GLU A 171 9.91 -8.60 -1.73
CA GLU A 171 10.58 -9.90 -1.86
C GLU A 171 12.00 -9.80 -2.44
N GLY A 172 12.28 -8.73 -3.18
CA GLY A 172 13.51 -8.46 -3.92
C GLY A 172 14.52 -7.56 -3.20
N GLY A 173 14.32 -7.24 -1.93
CA GLY A 173 15.32 -6.54 -1.11
C GLY A 173 14.93 -5.14 -0.61
N LEU A 174 13.68 -4.69 -0.85
CA LEU A 174 13.22 -3.37 -0.43
C LEU A 174 13.38 -3.15 1.08
N TYR A 175 13.00 -4.11 1.92
CA TYR A 175 13.14 -3.98 3.38
C TYR A 175 14.61 -3.82 3.83
N GLN A 176 15.54 -4.58 3.25
CA GLN A 176 16.96 -4.46 3.55
C GLN A 176 17.49 -3.09 3.13
N HIS A 177 17.08 -2.61 1.96
CA HIS A 177 17.43 -1.28 1.47
C HIS A 177 16.94 -0.19 2.44
N VAL A 178 15.67 -0.22 2.84
CA VAL A 178 15.07 0.75 3.77
C VAL A 178 15.78 0.74 5.12
N ALA A 179 16.04 -0.44 5.71
CA ALA A 179 16.75 -0.54 6.98
C ALA A 179 18.17 0.04 6.91
N SER A 180 18.89 -0.23 5.82
CA SER A 180 20.23 0.31 5.57
C SER A 180 20.23 1.82 5.40
N GLU A 181 19.27 2.36 4.63
CA GLU A 181 19.14 3.80 4.39
C GLU A 181 18.87 4.57 5.69
N LEU A 182 17.92 4.07 6.49
CA LEU A 182 17.53 4.67 7.76
C LEU A 182 18.54 4.41 8.90
N LYS A 183 19.49 3.49 8.69
CA LYS A 183 20.46 3.02 9.70
C LYS A 183 19.77 2.48 10.95
N ILE A 184 18.63 1.82 10.76
CA ILE A 184 17.89 1.14 11.83
C ILE A 184 18.03 -0.37 11.60
N PRO A 185 18.56 -1.15 12.56
CA PRO A 185 18.59 -2.61 12.45
C PRO A 185 17.19 -3.16 12.23
N GLY A 186 17.01 -4.12 11.32
CA GLY A 186 15.70 -4.73 11.04
C GLY A 186 15.00 -5.23 12.30
N SER A 187 15.76 -5.78 13.26
CA SER A 187 15.24 -6.25 14.56
C SER A 187 14.68 -5.14 15.46
N GLN A 188 14.76 -3.88 15.05
CA GLN A 188 14.17 -2.72 15.73
C GLN A 188 13.04 -2.09 14.91
N ILE A 189 12.57 -2.80 13.88
CA ILE A 189 11.48 -2.38 12.99
C ILE A 189 10.37 -3.43 13.02
N LEU A 190 9.14 -2.98 13.27
CA LEU A 190 7.94 -3.78 13.08
C LEU A 190 7.27 -3.36 11.77
N HIS A 191 7.05 -4.31 10.85
CA HIS A 191 6.20 -4.10 9.68
C HIS A 191 4.79 -4.65 9.91
N VAL A 192 3.79 -3.89 9.45
CA VAL A 192 2.36 -4.22 9.54
C VAL A 192 1.78 -4.16 8.13
N GLY A 193 1.14 -5.24 7.68
CA GLY A 193 0.55 -5.31 6.34
C GLY A 193 -0.45 -6.44 6.19
N ASP A 194 -1.19 -6.48 5.09
CA ASP A 194 -2.25 -7.46 4.85
C ASP A 194 -1.76 -8.73 4.13
N ASN A 195 -0.59 -8.70 3.50
CA ASN A 195 -0.10 -9.77 2.65
C ASN A 195 0.92 -10.69 3.36
N PRO A 196 0.59 -11.98 3.62
CA PRO A 196 1.50 -12.89 4.33
C PRO A 196 2.85 -13.12 3.64
N GLU A 197 2.91 -13.06 2.31
CA GLU A 197 4.16 -13.24 1.57
C GLU A 197 4.96 -11.94 1.51
N ARG A 198 4.34 -10.86 1.00
CA ARG A 198 4.99 -9.58 0.72
C ARG A 198 5.26 -8.78 2.00
N ASP A 199 4.38 -8.82 2.99
CA ASP A 199 4.54 -8.06 4.25
C ASP A 199 5.05 -8.93 5.39
N GLY A 200 4.64 -10.20 5.40
CA GLY A 200 5.02 -11.14 6.44
C GLY A 200 6.40 -11.76 6.25
N ARG A 201 6.49 -12.65 5.26
CA ARG A 201 7.70 -13.45 5.00
C ARG A 201 8.86 -12.61 4.51
N ALA A 202 8.63 -11.69 3.57
CA ALA A 202 9.69 -10.85 3.05
C ALA A 202 10.30 -9.95 4.13
N ALA A 203 9.48 -9.33 5.00
CA ALA A 203 9.99 -8.54 6.13
C ALA A 203 10.79 -9.41 7.12
N LYS A 204 10.27 -10.58 7.50
CA LYS A 204 11.01 -11.52 8.36
C LYS A 204 12.33 -11.97 7.76
N LYS A 205 12.37 -12.24 6.44
CA LYS A 205 13.60 -12.61 5.72
C LYS A 205 14.63 -11.47 5.74
N ALA A 206 14.17 -10.22 5.83
CA ALA A 206 15.01 -9.03 6.03
C ALA A 206 15.43 -8.79 7.50
N GLY A 207 15.03 -9.67 8.42
CA GLY A 207 15.32 -9.55 9.84
C GLY A 207 14.39 -8.59 10.60
N TRP A 208 13.27 -8.19 10.00
CA TRP A 208 12.27 -7.34 10.64
C TRP A 208 11.27 -8.17 11.45
N HIS A 209 10.61 -7.52 12.42
CA HIS A 209 9.37 -8.04 12.98
C HIS A 209 8.23 -7.84 11.96
N ALA A 210 7.27 -8.76 11.93
CA ALA A 210 6.15 -8.70 10.99
C ALA A 210 4.84 -9.06 11.71
N LEU A 211 3.79 -8.29 11.42
CA LEU A 211 2.44 -8.47 11.93
C LEU A 211 1.45 -8.36 10.77
N ILE A 212 0.66 -9.42 10.56
CA ILE A 212 -0.38 -9.43 9.54
C ILE A 212 -1.66 -8.83 10.11
N VAL A 213 -2.35 -8.00 9.33
CA VAL A 213 -3.67 -7.46 9.66
C VAL A 213 -4.73 -7.98 8.67
N GLY A 214 -5.96 -8.18 9.15
CA GLY A 214 -7.09 -8.59 8.31
C GLY A 214 -7.38 -10.07 8.38
N LYS A 215 -7.38 -10.79 7.25
CA LYS A 215 -7.74 -12.22 7.23
C LYS A 215 -6.65 -13.07 7.90
N ASP A 216 -7.07 -13.99 8.77
CA ASP A 216 -6.14 -14.97 9.35
C ASP A 216 -5.70 -15.95 8.26
N ASP A 217 -4.45 -15.79 7.87
CA ASP A 217 -3.77 -16.64 6.91
C ASP A 217 -2.55 -17.27 7.59
N ASN A 218 -2.80 -18.44 8.17
CA ASN A 218 -1.80 -19.17 8.93
C ASN A 218 -0.82 -19.97 8.05
N ARG A 219 -0.73 -19.71 6.73
CA ARG A 219 0.21 -20.40 5.83
C ARG A 219 1.67 -20.34 6.33
N TYR A 220 2.03 -19.30 7.07
CA TYR A 220 3.41 -19.04 7.50
C TYR A 220 3.59 -18.89 9.02
N GLY A 221 2.56 -19.18 9.84
CA GLY A 221 2.66 -19.02 11.28
C GLY A 221 3.01 -17.60 11.71
N LEU A 222 2.52 -16.61 10.96
CA LEU A 222 2.82 -15.20 11.22
C LEU A 222 1.94 -14.67 12.35
N PRO A 223 2.45 -13.75 13.18
CA PRO A 223 1.59 -12.98 14.07
C PRO A 223 0.49 -12.27 13.28
N HIS A 224 -0.71 -12.26 13.85
CA HIS A 224 -1.90 -11.75 13.19
C HIS A 224 -2.76 -10.96 14.20
N ILE A 225 -3.39 -9.90 13.71
CA ILE A 225 -4.47 -9.12 14.33
C ILE A 225 -5.62 -9.00 13.32
N ALA A 226 -6.85 -8.97 13.79
CA ALA A 226 -8.00 -8.81 12.91
C ALA A 226 -8.07 -7.38 12.36
N GLU A 227 -7.76 -6.39 13.21
CA GLU A 227 -7.95 -4.97 12.92
C GLU A 227 -6.81 -4.12 13.50
N LEU A 228 -6.55 -2.96 12.89
CA LEU A 228 -5.51 -2.03 13.35
C LEU A 228 -5.79 -1.43 14.75
N SER A 229 -7.04 -1.46 15.21
CA SER A 229 -7.42 -1.07 16.57
C SER A 229 -6.67 -1.86 17.65
N GLU A 230 -6.38 -3.15 17.40
CA GLU A 230 -5.60 -3.98 18.32
C GLU A 230 -4.15 -3.52 18.45
N LEU A 231 -3.54 -3.09 17.34
CA LEU A 231 -2.20 -2.50 17.35
C LEU A 231 -2.19 -1.17 18.09
N THR A 232 -3.20 -0.32 17.85
CA THR A 232 -3.37 0.96 18.55
C THR A 232 -3.46 0.76 20.06
N GLU A 233 -4.28 -0.20 20.51
CA GLU A 233 -4.38 -0.54 21.93
C GLU A 233 -3.04 -1.01 22.52
N TRP A 234 -2.29 -1.81 21.77
CA TRP A 234 -0.98 -2.30 22.21
C TRP A 234 0.05 -1.16 22.33
N LEU A 235 0.12 -0.27 21.34
CA LEU A 235 1.01 0.91 21.35
C LEU A 235 0.70 1.82 22.54
N ASN A 236 -0.58 2.10 22.78
CA ASN A 236 -1.02 2.95 23.89
C ASN A 236 -0.69 2.38 25.27
N LYS A 237 -0.68 1.05 25.41
CA LYS A 237 -0.31 0.36 26.66
C LYS A 237 1.21 0.26 26.85
N ASN A 238 2.00 0.44 25.80
CA ASN A 238 3.45 0.23 25.79
C ASN A 238 4.20 1.39 25.09
N PRO A 239 4.16 2.63 25.61
CA PRO A 239 4.87 3.74 24.98
C PRO A 239 6.38 3.47 24.98
N ALA A 240 7.08 3.75 23.88
CA ALA A 240 8.54 3.68 23.88
C ALA A 240 9.10 4.78 24.80
N PRO A 241 10.31 4.62 25.37
CA PRO A 241 10.89 5.63 26.23
C PRO A 241 11.01 6.93 25.44
N ALA A 242 10.36 8.00 25.91
CA ALA A 242 10.47 9.31 25.29
C ALA A 242 11.94 9.61 25.03
N ALA A 243 12.32 9.77 23.75
CA ALA A 243 13.60 10.37 23.42
C ALA A 243 13.63 11.68 24.20
N MET A 244 14.55 11.81 25.16
CA MET A 244 14.74 13.02 25.95
C MET A 244 14.55 14.21 25.02
N ARG A 245 13.45 14.95 25.20
CA ARG A 245 13.32 16.28 24.61
C ARG A 245 14.59 17.00 25.05
N ARG A 246 15.55 17.17 24.14
CA ARG A 246 16.71 18.02 24.41
C ARG A 246 16.11 19.38 24.67
N GLY A 247 16.10 19.76 25.94
CA GLY A 247 15.63 21.06 26.37
C GLY A 247 16.37 22.14 25.61
N ILE A 248 15.59 23.10 25.12
CA ILE A 248 16.01 24.48 24.96
C ILE A 248 14.93 25.31 25.64
#